data_AF-A0A225UHZ6-F1
#
_entry.id   AF-A0A225UHZ6-F1
#
_cell.length_a   1.000
_cell.length_b   1.000
_cell.length_c   1.000
_cell.angle_alpha   90.00
_cell.angle_beta   90.00
_cell.angle_gamma   90.00
#
_symmetry.space_group_name_H-M   'P 1'
#
loop_
_entity.id
_entity.type
_entity.pdbx_description
1 polymer ?
#
loop_
_entity_poly.entity_id
_entity_poly.type
_entity_poly.pdbx_seq_one_letter_code
_entity_poly.pdbx_strand_id
1 'polypeptide(L)'
;MKAPEYEEDGDQDGSGWTVEDLKYSYHRKELRDFVCQDPVMKILKLKRIAEPKDPVTAPAVVTNKLDAVTVLIKLLKEAGMIPGSFDTDDLFDLDLAVIQTTGRDLFGKLKILVGEAPQIADRHHHLRSTWWTT
;
A
#
# COMPACT_ATOMS: atom_id res chain seq x y z
N MET A 1 -13.94 -56.54 -25.12
CA MET A 1 -13.41 -55.23 -25.55
C MET A 1 -13.67 -54.27 -24.41
N LYS A 2 -12.63 -53.87 -23.66
CA LYS A 2 -12.74 -52.88 -22.59
C LYS A 2 -11.85 -51.71 -23.02
N ALA A 3 -12.44 -50.54 -23.21
CA ALA A 3 -11.73 -49.33 -23.56
C ALA A 3 -10.79 -48.96 -22.39
N PRO A 4 -9.58 -48.44 -22.64
CA PRO A 4 -8.78 -47.87 -21.58
C PRO A 4 -9.51 -46.65 -21.03
N GLU A 5 -9.53 -46.57 -19.70
CA GLU A 5 -10.01 -45.40 -18.96
C GLU A 5 -9.13 -44.21 -19.35
N TYR A 6 -9.80 -43.14 -19.77
CA TYR A 6 -9.18 -41.88 -20.08
C TYR A 6 -8.55 -41.36 -18.78
N GLU A 7 -7.23 -41.24 -18.74
CA GLU A 7 -6.62 -40.38 -17.74
C GLU A 7 -7.00 -38.95 -18.14
N GLU A 8 -7.85 -38.32 -17.34
CA GLU A 8 -8.11 -36.90 -17.41
C GLU A 8 -6.84 -36.19 -16.95
N ASP A 9 -5.86 -36.12 -17.87
CA ASP A 9 -4.78 -35.15 -17.86
C ASP A 9 -5.40 -33.78 -18.17
N GLY A 10 -6.20 -33.33 -17.21
CA GLY A 10 -6.72 -31.98 -17.17
C GLY A 10 -5.59 -31.11 -16.66
N ASP A 11 -4.70 -30.74 -17.58
CA ASP A 11 -3.75 -29.65 -17.46
C ASP A 11 -4.32 -28.59 -16.51
N GLN A 12 -3.74 -28.49 -15.30
CA GLN A 12 -3.92 -27.32 -14.47
C GLN A 12 -3.29 -26.16 -15.24
N ASP A 13 -4.12 -25.53 -16.06
CA ASP A 13 -3.84 -24.36 -16.89
C ASP A 13 -3.32 -23.20 -16.03
N GLY A 14 -2.03 -23.27 -15.71
CA GLY A 14 -1.06 -22.41 -16.39
C GLY A 14 -1.00 -20.94 -15.99
N SER A 15 -1.96 -20.39 -15.24
CA SER A 15 -1.79 -19.05 -14.66
C SER A 15 -2.56 -18.87 -13.34
N GLY A 16 -2.00 -19.46 -12.27
CA GLY A 16 -2.48 -19.35 -10.90
C GLY A 16 -2.34 -17.94 -10.29
N TRP A 17 -3.01 -16.94 -10.88
CA TRP A 17 -3.14 -15.60 -10.35
C TRP A 17 -4.56 -15.37 -9.84
N THR A 18 -4.68 -15.00 -8.56
CA THR A 18 -5.95 -14.59 -7.97
C THR A 18 -6.23 -13.10 -8.22
N VAL A 19 -7.47 -12.65 -8.02
CA VAL A 19 -7.82 -11.22 -8.11
C VAL A 19 -7.05 -10.42 -7.05
N GLU A 20 -6.81 -11.03 -5.90
CA GLU A 20 -6.01 -10.51 -4.80
C GLU A 20 -4.55 -10.32 -5.22
N ASP A 21 -3.96 -11.29 -5.93
CA ASP A 21 -2.59 -11.17 -6.47
C ASP A 21 -2.47 -10.01 -7.46
N LEU A 22 -3.47 -9.84 -8.32
CA LEU A 22 -3.49 -8.72 -9.28
C LEU A 22 -3.61 -7.37 -8.57
N LYS A 23 -4.49 -7.27 -7.58
CA LYS A 23 -4.67 -6.06 -6.76
C LYS A 23 -3.39 -5.70 -6.00
N TYR A 24 -2.75 -6.70 -5.38
CA TYR A 24 -1.47 -6.53 -4.69
C TYR A 24 -0.39 -6.04 -5.66
N SER A 25 -0.26 -6.67 -6.82
CA SER A 25 0.70 -6.28 -7.86
C SER A 25 0.49 -4.85 -8.36
N TYR A 26 -0.77 -4.44 -8.56
CA TYR A 26 -1.11 -3.07 -8.95
C TYR A 26 -0.67 -2.04 -7.89
N HIS A 27 -1.04 -2.22 -6.62
CA HIS A 27 -0.68 -1.28 -5.57
C HIS A 27 0.83 -1.24 -5.32
N ARG A 28 1.53 -2.37 -5.50
CA ARG A 28 2.99 -2.42 -5.43
C ARG A 28 3.64 -1.62 -6.55
N LYS A 29 3.06 -1.64 -7.75
CA LYS A 29 3.46 -0.75 -8.86
C LYS A 29 3.21 0.71 -8.52
N GLU A 30 2.03 1.06 -8.00
CA GLU A 30 1.71 2.44 -7.62
C GLU A 30 2.64 3.01 -6.53
N LEU A 31 3.05 2.19 -5.56
CA LEU A 31 4.02 2.60 -4.55
C LEU A 31 5.39 2.89 -5.19
N ARG A 32 5.84 2.03 -6.11
CA ARG A 32 7.10 2.25 -6.84
C ARG A 32 7.05 3.53 -7.68
N ASP A 33 5.97 3.71 -8.44
CA ASP A 33 5.82 4.87 -9.31
C ASP A 33 5.79 6.16 -8.47
N PHE A 34 5.11 6.14 -7.32
CA PHE A 34 5.11 7.24 -6.35
C PHE A 34 6.51 7.55 -5.83
N VAL A 35 7.26 6.54 -5.35
CA VAL A 35 8.64 6.73 -4.86
C VAL A 35 9.56 7.30 -5.95
N CYS A 36 9.36 6.94 -7.20
CA CYS A 36 10.17 7.44 -8.32
C CYS A 36 9.82 8.88 -8.73
N GLN A 37 8.58 9.32 -8.54
CA GLN A 37 8.08 10.58 -9.09
C GLN A 37 7.91 11.69 -8.05
N ASP A 38 7.55 11.34 -6.81
CA ASP A 38 7.29 12.30 -5.74
C ASP A 38 8.55 13.13 -5.44
N PRO A 39 8.45 14.47 -5.36
CA PRO A 39 9.61 15.35 -5.22
C PRO A 39 10.39 15.08 -3.92
N VAL A 40 9.69 14.83 -2.81
CA VAL A 40 10.33 14.53 -1.52
C VAL A 40 11.02 13.17 -1.58
N MET A 41 10.39 12.15 -2.16
CA MET A 41 10.98 10.82 -2.32
C MET A 41 12.25 10.84 -3.19
N LYS A 42 12.25 11.67 -4.24
CA LYS A 42 13.42 11.89 -5.11
C LYS A 42 14.56 12.57 -4.36
N ILE A 43 14.28 13.61 -3.58
CA ILE A 43 15.29 14.28 -2.74
C ILE A 43 15.89 13.29 -1.75
N LEU A 44 15.04 12.52 -1.06
CA LEU A 44 15.47 11.46 -0.13
C LEU A 44 16.21 10.30 -0.80
N LYS A 45 16.27 10.25 -2.15
CA LYS A 45 16.91 9.21 -2.96
C LYS A 45 16.58 7.82 -2.45
N LEU A 46 15.30 7.53 -2.26
CA LEU A 46 14.87 6.30 -1.62
C LEU A 46 15.26 5.08 -2.48
N LYS A 47 16.19 4.26 -1.98
CA LYS A 47 16.82 3.18 -2.78
C LYS A 47 16.07 1.85 -2.73
N ARG A 48 15.27 1.63 -1.69
CA ARG A 48 14.62 0.34 -1.45
C ARG A 48 13.20 0.56 -0.96
N ILE A 49 12.28 -0.11 -1.63
CA ILE A 49 10.93 -0.35 -1.17
C ILE A 49 10.98 -1.75 -0.55
N ALA A 50 11.13 -1.82 0.77
CA ALA A 50 10.86 -3.06 1.47
C ALA A 50 9.34 -3.22 1.53
N GLU A 51 8.86 -4.45 1.38
CA GLU A 51 7.45 -4.75 1.66
C GLU A 51 7.28 -4.66 3.18
N PRO A 52 6.47 -3.71 3.68
CA PRO A 52 6.25 -3.59 5.12
C PRO A 52 5.54 -4.86 5.57
N LYS A 53 6.13 -5.55 6.56
CA LYS A 53 5.51 -6.73 7.17
C LYS A 53 4.63 -6.36 8.35
N ASP A 54 4.90 -5.20 8.93
CA ASP A 54 4.22 -4.68 10.11
C ASP A 54 3.32 -3.50 9.71
N PRO A 55 2.21 -3.28 10.43
CA PRO A 55 1.40 -2.07 10.30
C PRO A 55 2.24 -0.81 10.47
N VAL A 56 1.96 0.17 9.60
CA VAL A 56 2.57 1.51 9.69
C VAL A 56 1.64 2.45 10.42
N THR A 57 2.20 3.45 11.11
CA THR A 57 1.44 4.43 11.88
C THR A 57 1.03 5.61 11.01
N ALA A 58 -0.20 6.10 11.20
CA ALA A 58 -0.67 7.29 10.51
C ALA A 58 0.19 8.52 10.89
N PRO A 59 0.66 9.32 9.91
CA PRO A 59 1.38 10.56 10.16
C PRO A 59 0.58 11.54 11.03
N ALA A 60 1.20 12.07 12.08
CA ALA A 60 0.61 13.14 12.88
C ALA A 60 0.50 14.44 12.06
N VAL A 61 -0.56 15.22 12.32
CA VAL A 61 -0.70 16.56 11.75
C VAL A 61 0.18 17.52 12.55
N VAL A 62 1.16 18.14 11.88
CA VAL A 62 2.17 19.00 12.50
C VAL A 62 2.28 20.33 11.77
N THR A 63 2.63 21.42 12.45
CA THR A 63 2.54 22.78 11.90
C THR A 63 3.86 23.38 11.42
N ASN A 64 4.97 22.63 11.50
CA ASN A 64 6.28 23.08 11.04
C ASN A 64 7.00 22.01 10.19
N LYS A 65 7.98 22.47 9.39
CA LYS A 65 8.68 21.61 8.42
C LYS A 65 9.53 20.52 9.09
N LEU A 66 10.25 20.84 10.17
CA LEU A 66 11.12 19.88 10.86
C LEU A 66 10.33 18.70 11.44
N ASP A 67 9.20 18.99 12.08
CA ASP A 67 8.32 17.94 12.60
C ASP A 67 7.71 17.13 11.46
N ALA A 68 7.34 17.76 10.34
CA ALA A 68 6.80 17.04 9.18
C ALA A 68 7.83 16.07 8.58
N VAL A 69 9.08 16.51 8.43
CA VAL A 69 10.20 15.65 8.02
C VAL A 69 10.42 14.54 9.04
N THR A 70 10.40 14.85 10.34
CA THR A 70 10.58 13.85 11.40
C THR A 70 9.50 12.77 11.36
N VAL A 71 8.24 13.16 11.16
CA VAL A 71 7.12 12.22 10.99
C VAL A 71 7.33 11.36 9.74
N LEU A 72 7.74 11.95 8.61
CA LEU A 72 8.01 11.21 7.37
C LEU A 72 9.14 10.19 7.54
N ILE A 73 10.25 10.57 8.16
CA ILE A 73 11.39 9.67 8.42
C ILE A 73 10.99 8.53 9.35
N LYS A 74 10.15 8.77 10.36
CA LYS A 74 9.60 7.70 11.21
C LYS A 74 8.76 6.72 10.40
N LEU A 75 7.85 7.21 9.55
CA LEU A 75 7.04 6.37 8.66
C LEU A 75 7.90 5.50 7.74
N LEU A 76 8.95 6.09 7.13
CA LEU A 76 9.88 5.33 6.29
C LEU A 76 10.59 4.21 7.07
N LYS A 77 11.00 4.47 8.32
CA LYS A 77 11.62 3.46 9.18
C LYS A 77 10.66 2.31 9.49
N GLU A 78 9.42 2.61 9.85
CA GLU A 78 8.38 1.59 10.10
C GLU A 78 8.13 0.74 8.85
N ALA A 79 8.16 1.37 7.66
CA ALA A 79 8.04 0.68 6.38
C ALA A 79 9.30 -0.10 5.94
N GLY A 80 10.39 -0.09 6.73
CA GLY A 80 11.67 -0.69 6.34
C GLY A 80 12.34 0.02 5.15
N MET A 81 11.97 1.26 4.89
CA MET A 81 12.47 2.10 3.81
C MET A 81 13.62 2.98 4.32
N ILE A 82 14.76 2.92 3.65
CA ILE A 82 15.97 3.65 4.06
C ILE A 82 16.26 4.76 3.03
N PRO A 83 16.15 6.05 3.41
CA PRO A 83 16.60 7.17 2.60
C PRO A 83 18.08 7.02 2.20
N GLY A 84 18.43 7.48 1.00
CA GLY A 84 19.81 7.65 0.58
C GLY A 84 20.47 8.87 1.23
N SER A 85 21.65 9.25 0.76
CA SER A 85 22.24 10.55 1.10
C SER A 85 21.53 11.65 0.30
N PHE A 86 20.94 12.60 1.01
CA PHE A 86 20.19 13.74 0.48
C PHE A 86 20.71 15.05 1.04
N ASP A 87 20.42 16.14 0.34
CA ASP A 87 20.66 17.50 0.83
C ASP A 87 19.47 17.93 1.70
N THR A 88 19.75 18.39 2.91
CA THR A 88 18.70 18.87 3.81
C THR A 88 18.10 20.19 3.36
N ASP A 89 18.86 21.04 2.68
CA ASP A 89 18.39 22.34 2.23
C ASP A 89 17.33 22.17 1.14
N ASP A 90 17.59 21.30 0.15
CA ASP A 90 16.60 20.89 -0.86
C ASP A 90 15.28 20.40 -0.24
N LEU A 91 15.36 19.66 0.88
CA LEU A 91 14.18 19.12 1.58
C LEU A 91 13.43 20.22 2.34
N PHE A 92 14.15 21.16 2.99
CA PHE A 92 13.55 22.25 3.76
C PHE A 92 13.07 23.43 2.90
N ASP A 93 13.54 23.52 1.64
CA ASP A 93 13.05 24.48 0.66
C ASP A 93 11.63 24.13 0.17
N LEU A 94 11.22 22.87 0.24
CA LEU A 94 9.85 22.46 -0.07
C LEU A 94 8.82 23.04 0.90
N ASP A 95 7.60 23.28 0.40
CA ASP A 95 6.49 23.72 1.24
C ASP A 95 6.09 22.65 2.26
N LEU A 96 5.70 23.09 3.46
CA LEU A 96 5.19 22.20 4.51
C LEU A 96 4.06 21.30 3.98
N ALA A 97 3.17 21.86 3.16
CA ALA A 97 2.04 21.14 2.58
C ALA A 97 2.49 20.00 1.65
N VAL A 98 3.61 20.17 0.93
CA VAL A 98 4.17 19.13 0.06
C VAL A 98 4.67 17.96 0.92
N ILE A 99 5.48 18.24 1.94
CA ILE A 99 6.02 17.21 2.85
C ILE A 99 4.90 16.43 3.55
N GLN A 100 3.89 17.14 4.05
CA GLN A 100 2.73 16.52 4.68
C GLN A 100 1.91 15.66 3.72
N THR A 101 1.71 16.14 2.49
CA THR A 101 0.96 15.41 1.47
C THR A 101 1.69 14.14 1.05
N THR A 102 3.00 14.22 0.83
CA THR A 102 3.84 13.04 0.59
C THR A 102 3.72 12.02 1.73
N GLY A 103 3.76 12.46 3.00
CA GLY A 103 3.61 11.56 4.14
C GLY A 103 2.26 10.84 4.16
N ARG A 104 1.15 11.56 3.91
CA ARG A 104 -0.20 10.97 3.84
C ARG A 104 -0.34 10.00 2.66
N ASP A 105 0.15 10.38 1.49
CA ASP A 105 0.06 9.57 0.27
C ASP A 105 0.90 8.29 0.39
N LEU A 106 2.10 8.40 0.97
CA LEU A 106 2.93 7.25 1.30
C LEU A 106 2.19 6.31 2.25
N PHE A 107 1.66 6.83 3.36
CA PHE A 107 0.92 6.03 4.35
C PHE A 107 -0.26 5.30 3.70
N GLY A 108 -1.05 5.98 2.87
CA GLY A 108 -2.19 5.37 2.16
C GLY A 108 -1.78 4.21 1.26
N LYS A 109 -0.65 4.34 0.56
CA LYS A 109 -0.10 3.28 -0.31
C LYS A 109 0.43 2.10 0.49
N LEU A 110 1.13 2.35 1.60
CA LEU A 110 1.67 1.31 2.47
C LEU A 110 0.57 0.52 3.18
N LYS A 111 -0.46 1.20 3.67
CA LYS A 111 -1.60 0.59 4.37
C LYS A 111 -2.27 -0.51 3.55
N ILE A 112 -2.47 -0.26 2.25
CA ILE A 112 -3.11 -1.24 1.35
C ILE A 112 -2.24 -2.50 1.19
N LEU A 113 -0.90 -2.36 1.20
CA LEU A 113 0.03 -3.47 1.02
C LEU A 113 0.20 -4.34 2.27
N VAL A 114 0.05 -3.79 3.47
CA VAL A 114 0.10 -4.55 4.73
C VAL A 114 -1.14 -5.44 4.93
N GLY A 115 -2.12 -5.36 4.03
CA GLY A 115 -3.37 -6.11 4.16
C GLY A 115 -4.35 -5.47 5.15
N GLU A 116 -4.08 -4.25 5.61
CA GLU A 116 -5.12 -3.37 6.15
C GLU A 116 -5.98 -2.87 4.98
N ALA A 117 -6.71 -3.80 4.37
CA ALA A 117 -7.82 -3.43 3.51
C ALA A 117 -8.70 -2.44 4.30
N PRO A 118 -9.25 -1.39 3.65
CA PRO A 118 -10.34 -0.66 4.25
C PRO A 118 -11.33 -1.71 4.70
N GLN A 119 -11.65 -1.71 5.99
CA GLN A 119 -12.78 -2.47 6.50
C GLN A 119 -13.98 -1.82 5.83
N ILE A 120 -14.29 -2.27 4.62
CA ILE A 120 -15.59 -2.05 4.01
C ILE A 120 -16.47 -2.76 5.02
N ALA A 121 -17.04 -1.97 5.94
CA ALA A 121 -18.01 -2.46 6.88
C ALA A 121 -18.97 -3.29 6.05
N ASP A 122 -18.96 -4.59 6.33
CA ASP A 122 -19.90 -5.54 5.80
C ASP A 122 -21.29 -5.08 6.28
N ARG A 123 -21.84 -4.14 5.51
CA ARG A 123 -23.16 -3.55 5.71
C ARG A 123 -24.15 -4.22 4.77
N HIS A 124 -23.93 -5.51 4.51
CA HIS A 124 -24.81 -6.36 3.73
C HIS A 124 -25.09 -7.67 4.45
N HIS A 125 -25.58 -7.61 5.70
CA HIS A 125 -26.34 -8.74 6.23
C HIS A 125 -27.43 -8.36 7.25
N HIS A 126 -28.46 -7.62 6.81
CA HIS A 126 -29.81 -7.89 7.31
C HIS A 126 -30.91 -7.44 6.33
N LEU A 127 -31.02 -8.13 5.20
CA LEU A 127 -32.30 -8.31 4.53
C LEU A 127 -32.73 -9.76 4.76
N ARG A 128 -33.40 -10.00 5.89
CA ARG A 128 -34.32 -11.13 6.01
C ARG A 128 -35.69 -10.59 6.35
N SER A 129 -36.44 -10.39 5.28
CA SER A 129 -37.89 -10.30 5.23
C SER A 129 -38.51 -11.38 6.12
N THR A 130 -39.24 -10.97 7.15
CA THR A 130 -40.24 -11.82 7.81
C THR A 130 -41.63 -11.38 7.34
N TRP A 131 -42.42 -12.40 7.03
CA TRP A 131 -43.69 -12.36 6.35
C TRP A 131 -44.79 -11.83 7.26
N TRP A 132 -45.74 -11.07 6.72
CA TRP A 132 -46.90 -10.55 7.44
C TRP A 132 -47.92 -11.67 7.74
N THR A 133 -48.24 -11.87 9.01
CA THR A 133 -49.48 -12.48 9.57
C THR A 133 -49.66 -11.79 10.93
N THR A 134 -50.78 -11.25 11.41
CA THR A 134 -52.22 -11.34 11.14
C THR A 134 -52.83 -9.98 11.46
#